data_AF-A0A483AD61-F1
#
_entry.id   AF-A0A483AD61-F1
#
_cell.length_a   1.000
_cell.length_b   1.000
_cell.length_c   1.000
_cell.angle_alpha   90.00
_cell.angle_beta   90.00
_cell.angle_gamma   90.00
#
_symmetry.space_group_name_H-M   'P 1'
#
loop_
_entity.id
_entity.type
_entity.pdbx_description
1 polymer ?
#
loop_
_entity_poly.entity_id
_entity_poly.type
_entity_poly.pdbx_seq_one_letter_code
_entity_poly.pdbx_strand_id
1 'polypeptide(L)'
;MDFAKAFDKVSHKHLMYKISYYGINCNAFHWIKDFLTDRTQTVILEGETSNKIPVTSGVPQGTVLGPILFLIFINDLAEYIQHSTLRLFADDSIIYKQIKNKEDAIKLQQDLDAAGKWEQDWLMHFHPDKCTVVSVTQKRKTISHTYQLHGHTLEKADCKIFRHYHSE
;
A
#
# COMPACT_ATOMS: atom_id res chain seq x y z
N MET A 1 1.55 -2.42 6.96
CA MET A 1 2.21 -1.32 6.23
C MET A 1 1.09 -0.44 5.73
N ASP A 2 1.27 0.88 5.81
CA ASP A 2 0.24 1.87 5.47
C ASP A 2 0.78 2.79 4.36
N PHE A 3 0.00 2.98 3.29
CA PHE A 3 0.31 3.90 2.20
C PHE A 3 -0.04 5.35 2.58
N ALA A 4 0.89 6.28 2.39
CA ALA A 4 0.65 7.68 2.70
C ALA A 4 -0.35 8.31 1.71
N LYS A 5 -1.60 8.53 2.17
CA LYS A 5 -2.68 9.13 1.35
C LYS A 5 -2.89 8.39 0.03
N ALA A 6 -3.05 7.06 0.11
CA ALA A 6 -3.00 6.14 -1.02
C ALA A 6 -3.85 6.58 -2.24
N PHE A 7 -5.10 6.99 -2.01
CA PHE A 7 -6.01 7.42 -3.06
C PHE A 7 -5.61 8.76 -3.71
N ASP A 8 -4.97 9.67 -2.98
CA ASP A 8 -4.60 11.00 -3.48
C ASP A 8 -3.27 10.98 -4.26
N LYS A 9 -2.46 9.94 -4.05
CA LYS A 9 -1.09 9.84 -4.58
C LYS A 9 -0.97 9.06 -5.88
N VAL A 10 -2.03 8.40 -6.34
CA VAL A 10 -2.02 7.64 -7.59
C VAL A 10 -1.60 8.52 -8.77
N SER A 11 -0.40 8.28 -9.33
CA SER A 11 0.07 8.98 -10.53
C SER A 11 -0.80 8.60 -11.73
N HIS A 12 -1.46 9.58 -12.37
CA HIS A 12 -2.29 9.32 -13.55
C HIS A 12 -1.49 8.69 -14.68
N LYS A 13 -0.25 9.15 -14.91
CA LYS A 13 0.63 8.60 -15.94
C LYS A 13 0.92 7.12 -15.69
N HIS A 14 1.30 6.77 -14.47
CA HIS A 14 1.60 5.38 -14.11
C HIS A 14 0.35 4.50 -14.10
N LEU A 15 -0.80 5.02 -13.66
CA LEU A 15 -2.06 4.31 -13.73
C LEU A 15 -2.45 4.01 -15.18
N MET A 16 -2.34 4.97 -16.10
CA MET A 16 -2.62 4.73 -17.51
C MET A 16 -1.67 3.69 -18.11
N TYR A 17 -0.40 3.68 -17.72
CA TYR A 17 0.54 2.64 -18.11
C TYR A 17 0.07 1.25 -17.63
N LYS A 18 -0.31 1.11 -16.36
CA LYS A 18 -0.81 -0.18 -15.81
C LYS A 18 -2.11 -0.63 -16.47
N ILE A 19 -3.05 0.28 -16.71
CA ILE A 19 -4.31 0.00 -17.42
C ILE A 19 -4.03 -0.62 -18.79
N SER A 20 -3.12 -0.02 -19.56
CA SER A 20 -2.74 -0.56 -20.88
C SER A 20 -1.98 -1.89 -20.75
N TYR A 21 -1.08 -2.01 -19.77
CA TYR A 21 -0.34 -3.25 -19.49
C TYR A 21 -1.26 -4.43 -19.16
N TYR A 22 -2.34 -4.19 -18.41
CA TYR A 22 -3.37 -5.20 -18.12
C TYR A 22 -4.35 -5.44 -19.29
N GLY A 23 -4.11 -4.84 -20.45
CA GLY A 23 -4.90 -5.05 -21.67
C GLY A 23 -6.19 -4.25 -21.77
N ILE A 24 -6.43 -3.29 -20.86
CA ILE A 24 -7.58 -2.39 -20.94
C ILE A 24 -7.25 -1.31 -21.97
N ASN A 25 -7.82 -1.45 -23.17
CA ASN A 25 -7.50 -0.64 -24.34
C ASN A 25 -8.74 0.01 -24.97
N CYS A 26 -8.55 0.74 -26.07
CA CYS A 26 -9.62 1.35 -26.88
C CYS A 26 -10.50 2.32 -26.08
N ASN A 27 -11.83 2.20 -26.17
CA ASN A 27 -12.77 3.17 -25.60
C ASN A 27 -12.68 3.24 -24.07
N ALA A 28 -12.47 2.10 -23.40
CA ALA A 28 -12.32 2.07 -21.94
C ALA A 28 -11.08 2.83 -21.48
N PHE A 29 -9.96 2.68 -22.20
CA PHE A 29 -8.73 3.43 -21.90
C PHE A 29 -8.93 4.95 -22.03
N HIS A 30 -9.53 5.39 -23.14
CA HIS A 30 -9.78 6.82 -23.36
C HIS A 30 -10.76 7.39 -22.34
N TRP A 31 -11.83 6.64 -22.04
CA TRP A 31 -12.81 7.07 -21.04
C TRP A 31 -12.19 7.17 -19.63
N ILE A 32 -11.35 6.22 -19.22
CA ILE A 32 -10.64 6.30 -17.93
C ILE A 32 -9.66 7.47 -17.93
N LYS A 33 -8.95 7.72 -19.04
CA LYS A 33 -8.06 8.87 -19.17
C LYS A 33 -8.84 10.17 -18.96
N ASP A 34 -9.94 10.35 -19.68
CA ASP A 34 -10.80 11.54 -19.60
C ASP A 34 -11.42 11.69 -18.19
N PHE A 35 -11.74 10.58 -17.52
CA PHE A 35 -12.21 10.58 -16.13
C PHE A 35 -11.14 11.07 -15.13
N LEU A 36 -9.85 10.95 -15.47
CA LEU A 36 -8.73 11.34 -14.61
C LEU A 36 -8.18 12.74 -14.93
N THR A 37 -8.19 13.15 -16.20
CA THR A 37 -7.58 14.40 -16.68
C THR A 37 -8.51 15.62 -16.52
N ASP A 38 -7.91 16.82 -16.58
CA ASP A 38 -8.59 18.13 -16.55
C ASP A 38 -9.54 18.36 -15.36
N ARG A 39 -9.34 17.60 -14.28
CA ARG A 39 -10.07 17.80 -13.04
C ARG A 39 -9.54 19.01 -12.27
N THR A 40 -10.45 19.70 -11.60
CA THR A 40 -10.13 20.77 -10.66
C THR A 40 -10.86 20.56 -9.34
N GLN A 41 -10.28 21.01 -8.24
CA GLN A 41 -10.91 21.03 -6.92
C GLN A 41 -10.95 22.45 -6.35
N THR A 42 -11.87 22.69 -5.42
CA THR A 42 -11.96 23.90 -4.60
C THR A 42 -12.35 23.51 -3.17
N VAL A 43 -12.04 24.37 -2.21
CA VAL A 43 -12.41 24.21 -0.80
C VAL A 43 -13.44 25.27 -0.45
N ILE A 44 -14.51 24.88 0.23
CA ILE A 44 -15.52 25.79 0.78
C ILE A 44 -15.39 25.75 2.30
N LEU A 45 -15.13 26.89 2.93
CA LEU A 45 -15.04 27.03 4.37
C LEU A 45 -15.88 28.24 4.81
N GLU A 46 -16.84 28.03 5.70
CA GLU A 46 -17.71 29.09 6.24
C GLU A 46 -18.42 29.95 5.17
N GLY A 47 -18.71 29.38 3.99
CA GLY A 47 -19.35 30.07 2.87
C GLY A 47 -18.39 30.72 1.89
N GLU A 48 -17.10 30.82 2.22
CA GLU A 48 -16.05 31.31 1.33
C GLU A 48 -15.50 30.16 0.47
N THR A 49 -15.31 30.41 -0.83
CA THR A 49 -14.83 29.41 -1.80
C THR A 49 -13.43 29.76 -2.28
N SER A 50 -12.51 28.80 -2.23
CA SER A 50 -11.15 29.01 -2.74
C SER A 50 -11.11 29.08 -4.28
N ASN A 51 -9.97 29.50 -4.82
CA ASN A 51 -9.69 29.35 -6.24
C ASN A 51 -9.73 27.87 -6.65
N LYS A 52 -10.09 27.61 -7.91
CA LYS A 52 -9.99 26.26 -8.50
C LYS A 52 -8.52 25.92 -8.71
N ILE A 53 -8.12 24.74 -8.23
CA ILE A 53 -6.77 24.19 -8.45
C ILE A 53 -6.87 22.88 -9.24
N PRO A 54 -5.95 22.60 -10.17
CA PRO A 54 -5.94 21.35 -10.92
C PRO A 54 -5.59 20.16 -10.03
N VAL A 55 -6.21 19.01 -10.31
CA VAL A 55 -5.95 17.73 -9.64
C VAL A 55 -5.02 16.91 -10.51
N THR A 56 -3.73 16.87 -10.14
CA THR A 56 -2.67 16.25 -10.96
C THR A 56 -2.35 14.81 -10.58
N SER A 57 -2.90 14.32 -9.47
CA SER A 57 -2.76 12.94 -9.01
C SER A 57 -4.02 12.48 -8.27
N GLY A 58 -4.10 11.19 -8.04
CA GLY A 58 -5.13 10.55 -7.25
C GLY A 58 -6.38 10.18 -8.05
N VAL A 59 -7.16 9.29 -7.46
CA VAL A 59 -8.43 8.83 -7.99
C VAL A 59 -9.58 9.50 -7.21
N PRO A 60 -10.73 9.81 -7.84
CA PRO A 60 -11.83 10.47 -7.15
C PRO A 60 -12.41 9.59 -6.05
N GLN A 61 -12.29 10.03 -4.80
CA GLN A 61 -12.96 9.41 -3.67
C GLN A 61 -14.49 9.58 -3.79
N GLY A 62 -15.26 8.61 -3.30
CA GLY A 62 -16.72 8.60 -3.42
C GLY A 62 -17.25 8.12 -4.77
N THR A 63 -16.37 7.78 -5.71
CA THR A 63 -16.77 7.14 -6.98
C THR A 63 -16.66 5.63 -6.88
N VAL A 64 -17.50 4.90 -7.63
CA VAL A 64 -17.41 3.44 -7.74
C VAL A 64 -16.09 3.01 -8.39
N LEU A 65 -15.59 3.81 -9.32
CA LEU A 65 -14.39 3.49 -10.10
C LEU A 65 -13.09 3.76 -9.35
N GLY A 66 -13.06 4.74 -8.44
CA GLY A 66 -11.86 5.11 -7.68
C GLY A 66 -11.18 3.91 -7.00
N PRO A 67 -11.90 3.12 -6.17
CA PRO A 67 -11.37 1.91 -5.56
C PRO A 67 -10.86 0.87 -6.56
N ILE A 68 -11.54 0.68 -7.69
CA ILE A 68 -11.13 -0.27 -8.73
C ILE A 68 -9.80 0.16 -9.36
N LEU A 69 -9.66 1.44 -9.70
CA LEU A 69 -8.42 2.00 -10.27
C LEU A 69 -7.27 1.92 -9.28
N PHE A 70 -7.55 2.14 -8.00
CA PHE A 70 -6.56 1.97 -6.95
C PHE A 70 -6.10 0.51 -6.81
N LEU A 71 -7.03 -0.46 -6.84
CA LEU A 71 -6.68 -1.89 -6.83
C LEU A 71 -5.82 -2.27 -8.03
N ILE A 72 -6.19 -1.83 -9.24
CA ILE A 72 -5.37 -2.02 -10.45
C ILE A 72 -3.97 -1.44 -10.25
N PHE A 73 -3.87 -0.29 -9.59
CA PHE A 73 -2.59 0.37 -9.35
C PHE A 73 -1.69 -0.42 -8.41
N ILE A 74 -2.20 -1.02 -7.34
CA ILE A 74 -1.36 -1.70 -6.33
C ILE A 74 -1.09 -3.17 -6.64
N ASN A 75 -1.80 -3.75 -7.61
CA ASN A 75 -1.86 -5.20 -7.81
C ASN A 75 -0.48 -5.84 -8.14
N ASP A 76 0.38 -5.14 -8.87
CA ASP A 76 1.72 -5.62 -9.24
C ASP A 76 2.74 -5.59 -8.09
N LEU A 77 2.43 -4.99 -6.94
CA LEU A 77 3.29 -5.08 -5.75
C LEU A 77 3.52 -6.56 -5.36
N ALA A 78 2.53 -7.42 -5.59
CA ALA A 78 2.66 -8.85 -5.33
C ALA A 78 3.78 -9.51 -6.15
N GLU A 79 4.11 -8.98 -7.32
CA GLU A 79 5.16 -9.51 -8.19
C GLU A 79 6.58 -9.21 -7.66
N TYR A 80 6.71 -8.23 -6.76
CA TYR A 80 7.97 -7.85 -6.12
C TYR A 80 8.29 -8.70 -4.88
N ILE A 81 7.30 -9.41 -4.33
CA ILE A 81 7.42 -10.21 -3.11
C ILE A 81 7.71 -11.67 -3.49
N GLN A 82 8.92 -12.15 -3.16
CA GLN A 82 9.40 -13.46 -3.62
C GLN A 82 9.33 -14.55 -2.55
N HIS A 83 9.45 -14.20 -1.27
CA HIS A 83 9.62 -15.18 -0.20
C HIS A 83 8.48 -15.21 0.82
N SER A 84 7.62 -14.20 0.81
CA SER A 84 6.59 -13.95 1.80
C SER A 84 5.21 -13.91 1.15
N THR A 85 4.16 -13.93 1.96
CA THR A 85 2.81 -13.70 1.46
C THR A 85 2.44 -12.24 1.65
N LEU A 86 1.98 -11.62 0.57
CA LEU A 86 1.39 -10.29 0.58
C LEU A 86 -0.14 -10.39 0.63
N ARG A 87 -0.76 -9.55 1.45
CA ARG A 87 -2.20 -9.28 1.46
C ARG A 87 -2.41 -7.78 1.31
N LEU A 88 -3.30 -7.41 0.41
CA LEU A 88 -3.67 -6.03 0.12
C LEU A 88 -5.16 -5.87 0.43
N PHE A 89 -5.49 -4.81 1.15
CA PHE A 89 -6.87 -4.42 1.45
C PHE A 89 -6.97 -2.90 1.47
N ALA A 90 -7.44 -2.32 0.37
CA ALA A 90 -7.40 -0.87 0.17
C ALA A 90 -5.98 -0.31 0.50
N ASP A 91 -5.89 0.71 1.34
CA ASP A 91 -4.64 1.34 1.78
C ASP A 91 -3.81 0.50 2.77
N ASP A 92 -4.39 -0.55 3.34
CA ASP A 92 -3.68 -1.48 4.22
C ASP A 92 -2.99 -2.60 3.45
N SER A 93 -1.75 -2.88 3.83
CA SER A 93 -1.00 -4.02 3.30
C SER A 93 -0.25 -4.78 4.39
N ILE A 94 -0.22 -6.10 4.27
CA ILE A 94 0.47 -6.99 5.20
C ILE A 94 1.38 -7.92 4.41
N ILE A 95 2.68 -7.87 4.70
CA ILE A 95 3.66 -8.88 4.29
C ILE A 95 3.91 -9.77 5.50
N TYR A 96 3.73 -11.08 5.35
CA TYR A 96 3.98 -12.03 6.43
C TYR A 96 4.66 -13.30 5.95
N LYS A 97 5.47 -13.88 6.85
CA LYS A 97 6.24 -15.10 6.61
C LYS A 97 6.37 -15.89 7.90
N GLN A 98 6.33 -17.22 7.80
CA GLN A 98 6.69 -18.08 8.93
C GLN A 98 8.21 -18.05 9.13
N ILE A 99 8.66 -17.64 10.34
CA ILE A 99 10.08 -17.55 10.68
C ILE A 99 10.51 -18.77 11.51
N LYS A 100 11.23 -19.71 10.90
CA LYS A 100 11.75 -20.91 11.58
C LYS A 100 13.23 -20.77 11.97
N ASN A 101 13.98 -19.99 11.21
CA ASN A 101 15.41 -19.74 11.39
C ASN A 101 15.75 -18.27 11.04
N LYS A 102 17.03 -17.90 11.18
CA LYS A 102 17.49 -16.53 10.86
C LYS A 102 17.37 -16.21 9.37
N GLU A 103 17.52 -17.22 8.51
CA GLU A 103 17.42 -17.05 7.05
C GLU A 103 16.02 -16.62 6.63
N ASP A 104 14.98 -17.16 7.25
CA ASP A 104 13.60 -16.73 7.00
C ASP A 104 13.39 -15.25 7.35
N ALA A 105 14.03 -14.76 8.41
CA ALA A 105 13.93 -13.36 8.82
C ALA A 105 14.64 -12.44 7.82
N ILE A 106 15.81 -12.86 7.32
CA ILE A 106 16.53 -12.15 6.25
C ILE A 106 15.68 -12.07 4.98
N LYS A 107 15.02 -13.17 4.59
CA LYS A 107 14.13 -13.21 3.43
C LYS A 107 12.92 -12.27 3.56
N LEU A 108 12.36 -12.16 4.76
CA LEU A 108 11.29 -11.19 5.01
C LEU A 108 11.80 -9.74 4.90
N GLN A 109 13.03 -9.47 5.35
CA GLN A 109 13.66 -8.16 5.15
C GLN A 109 13.90 -7.87 3.66
N GLN A 110 14.35 -8.86 2.87
CA GLN A 110 14.54 -8.71 1.43
C GLN A 110 13.23 -8.37 0.69
N ASP A 111 12.12 -9.03 1.05
CA ASP A 111 10.81 -8.70 0.50
C ASP A 111 10.33 -7.31 0.93
N LEU A 112 10.65 -6.87 2.16
CA LEU A 112 10.35 -5.53 2.64
C LEU A 112 11.16 -4.46 1.87
N ASP A 113 12.43 -4.73 1.58
CA ASP A 113 13.28 -3.88 0.75
C ASP A 113 12.77 -3.81 -0.69
N ALA A 114 12.29 -4.94 -1.24
CA ALA A 114 11.67 -5.00 -2.56
C ALA A 114 10.37 -4.18 -2.63
N ALA A 115 9.54 -4.24 -1.58
CA ALA A 115 8.37 -3.37 -1.44
C ALA A 115 8.78 -1.89 -1.36
N GLY A 116 9.83 -1.59 -0.58
CA GLY A 116 10.45 -0.27 -0.48
C GLY A 116 10.99 0.27 -1.81
N LYS A 117 11.39 -0.60 -2.73
CA LYS A 117 11.76 -0.22 -4.10
C LYS A 117 10.52 0.01 -4.97
N TRP A 118 9.54 -0.88 -4.92
CA TRP A 118 8.29 -0.76 -5.69
C TRP A 118 7.61 0.59 -5.42
N GLU A 119 7.52 1.01 -4.16
CA GLU A 119 6.89 2.29 -3.84
C GLU A 119 7.59 3.50 -4.46
N GLN A 120 8.92 3.45 -4.60
CA GLN A 120 9.72 4.50 -5.22
C GLN A 120 9.49 4.53 -6.73
N ASP A 121 9.50 3.35 -7.37
CA ASP A 121 9.27 3.20 -8.81
C ASP A 121 7.87 3.70 -9.20
N TRP A 122 6.87 3.47 -8.35
CA TRP A 122 5.47 3.82 -8.61
C TRP A 122 4.97 5.12 -7.97
N LEU A 123 5.80 5.80 -7.17
CA LEU A 123 5.45 7.01 -6.41
C LEU A 123 4.33 6.79 -5.38
N MET A 124 4.29 5.60 -4.77
CA MET A 124 3.29 5.16 -3.80
C MET A 124 3.91 4.91 -2.43
N HIS A 125 4.45 5.97 -1.83
CA HIS A 125 5.22 5.88 -0.60
C HIS A 125 4.41 5.33 0.59
N PHE A 126 5.02 4.40 1.31
CA PHE A 126 4.63 3.96 2.63
C PHE A 126 4.87 5.07 3.65
N HIS A 127 4.19 4.96 4.79
CA HIS A 127 4.40 5.80 5.95
C HIS A 127 5.16 4.98 7.03
N PRO A 128 6.50 5.05 7.10
CA PRO A 128 7.29 4.19 7.97
C PRO A 128 6.88 4.24 9.44
N ASP A 129 6.51 5.42 9.95
CA ASP A 129 6.10 5.61 11.34
C ASP A 129 4.77 4.94 11.69
N LYS A 130 3.98 4.54 10.68
CA LYS A 130 2.75 3.77 10.88
C LYS A 130 2.95 2.28 10.56
N CYS A 131 4.13 1.89 10.07
CA CYS A 131 4.46 0.51 9.82
C CYS A 131 4.95 -0.14 11.12
N THR A 132 4.27 -1.19 11.55
CA THR A 132 4.64 -1.97 12.74
C THR A 132 4.93 -3.42 12.37
N VAL A 133 5.75 -4.07 13.20
CA VAL A 133 6.05 -5.50 13.11
C VAL A 133 5.30 -6.22 14.22
N VAL A 134 4.50 -7.22 13.83
CA VAL A 134 3.83 -8.11 14.77
C VAL A 134 4.47 -9.49 14.70
N SER A 135 4.83 -10.06 15.85
CA SER A 135 5.34 -11.42 15.96
C SER A 135 4.41 -12.29 16.80
N VAL A 136 3.85 -13.34 16.19
CA VAL A 136 2.95 -14.30 16.86
C VAL A 136 3.67 -15.63 17.04
N THR A 137 3.85 -16.07 18.29
CA THR A 137 4.53 -17.34 18.60
C THR A 137 4.14 -17.90 19.96
N GLN A 138 4.13 -19.22 20.08
CA GLN A 138 3.96 -19.94 21.35
C GLN A 138 5.32 -20.29 22.00
N LYS A 139 6.44 -20.05 21.31
CA LYS A 139 7.79 -20.39 21.80
C LYS A 139 8.28 -19.34 22.80
N ARG A 140 8.87 -19.80 23.91
CA ARG A 140 9.51 -18.92 24.91
C ARG A 140 10.81 -18.28 24.42
N LYS A 141 11.57 -18.98 23.57
CA LYS A 141 12.79 -18.46 22.93
C LYS A 141 12.47 -18.08 21.49
N THR A 142 12.46 -16.78 21.20
CA THR A 142 12.12 -16.24 19.89
C THR A 142 13.37 -15.91 19.09
N ILE A 143 13.26 -15.93 17.76
CA ILE A 143 14.30 -15.40 16.88
C ILE A 143 14.14 -13.89 16.88
N SER A 144 15.09 -13.19 17.48
CA SER A 144 15.11 -11.73 17.43
C SER A 144 15.70 -11.27 16.10
N HIS A 145 14.91 -10.53 15.34
CA HIS A 145 15.36 -9.77 14.19
C HIS A 145 14.74 -8.36 14.26
N THR A 146 15.44 -7.39 13.69
CA THR A 146 15.00 -6.00 13.60
C THR A 146 14.77 -5.70 12.14
N TYR A 147 13.54 -5.36 11.79
CA TYR A 147 13.17 -5.03 10.41
C TYR A 147 13.28 -3.54 10.17
N GLN A 148 13.66 -3.16 8.96
CA GLN A 148 13.85 -1.78 8.57
C GLN A 148 13.12 -1.47 7.27
N LEU A 149 12.59 -0.26 7.14
CA LEU A 149 12.01 0.25 5.90
C LEU A 149 12.60 1.64 5.64
N HIS A 150 13.27 1.84 4.49
CA HIS A 150 14.03 3.05 4.19
C HIS A 150 15.09 3.43 5.24
N GLY A 151 15.69 2.44 5.92
CA GLY A 151 16.62 2.67 7.02
C GLY A 151 15.95 3.08 8.34
N HIS A 152 14.62 3.23 8.38
CA HIS A 152 13.86 3.39 9.62
C HIS A 152 13.60 2.02 10.24
N THR A 153 13.98 1.85 11.51
CA THR A 153 13.66 0.63 12.26
C THR A 153 12.17 0.61 12.56
N LEU A 154 11.50 -0.46 12.14
CA LEU A 154 10.07 -0.64 12.39
C LEU A 154 9.82 -1.02 13.85
N GLU A 155 8.85 -0.35 14.47
CA GLU A 155 8.46 -0.64 15.84
C GLU A 155 7.80 -2.02 15.96
N LYS A 156 8.13 -2.74 17.03
CA LYS A 156 7.45 -4.00 17.35
C LYS A 156 6.20 -3.70 18.15
N ALA A 157 5.05 -4.09 17.62
CA ALA A 157 3.80 -4.01 18.36
C ALA A 157 3.66 -5.21 19.31
N ASP A 158 3.23 -4.96 20.55
CA ASP A 158 3.01 -5.99 21.55
C ASP A 158 1.84 -6.90 21.14
N CYS A 159 2.14 -8.18 20.95
CA CYS A 159 1.11 -9.19 20.76
C CYS A 159 0.54 -9.59 22.14
N LYS A 160 -0.48 -8.88 22.63
CA LYS A 160 -1.34 -9.43 23.68
C LYS A 160 -2.09 -10.62 23.08
N ILE A 161 -1.58 -11.83 23.32
CA ILE A 161 -2.25 -13.06 22.92
C ILE A 161 -3.68 -13.00 23.46
N PHE A 162 -4.68 -13.02 22.57
CA PHE A 162 -6.07 -13.28 22.92
C PHE A 162 -6.15 -14.68 23.56
N ARG A 163 -5.94 -14.77 24.87
CA ARG A 163 -6.03 -16.01 25.65
C ARG A 163 -7.45 -16.34 26.13
N HIS A 164 -8.48 -15.65 25.62
CA HIS A 164 -9.86 -15.77 26.12
C HIS A 164 -10.90 -16.06 25.03
N TYR A 165 -10.67 -17.07 24.18
CA TYR A 165 -11.74 -17.59 23.30
C TYR A 165 -11.74 -19.11 23.15
N HIS A 166 -11.26 -19.85 24.16
CA HIS A 166 -11.62 -21.27 24.32
C HIS A 166 -11.79 -21.62 25.80
N SER A 167 -12.96 -21.28 26.32
CA SER A 167 -13.57 -21.95 27.45
C SER A 167 -15.06 -21.58 27.42
N GLU A 168 -15.79 -22.32 26.60
CA GLU A 168 -17.19 -22.76 26.79
C GLU A 168 -17.40 -24.01 25.91
#